data_AF-A0A2D0IRP0-F1
#
_entry.id   AF-A0A2D0IRP0-F1
#
_cell.length_a   1.000
_cell.length_b   1.000
_cell.length_c   1.000
_cell.angle_alpha   90.00
_cell.angle_beta   90.00
_cell.angle_gamma   90.00
#
_symmetry.space_group_name_H-M   'P 1'
#
loop_
_entity.id
_entity.type
_entity.pdbx_description
1 polymer ?
#
loop_
_entity_poly.entity_id
_entity_poly.type
_entity_poly.pdbx_seq_one_letter_code
_entity_poly.pdbx_strand_id
1 'polypeptide(L)'
;MKNNKESLYLQELAYLREKAKLMAAECPHLESFLSTSHDPDIERLFEGFSLLTSNLRSTIEDSFPQITHDMLRRIWPHTLRPVPPTTIIQFTPHQGVHQGAVDIPPGAPITTAEQEKALRFRTCRPLHIEPFIVLNRQIQKTREYSEITLTLCQTGAVSDRWQVGLLQFFLGTDRERAAQLSLWLEQYLDEIYLRTQNEEKRLRYSKLYGCDAHDHHSILPTSHNHFDHLQRMTEYYCLPHVFDFVTFDALDYRELPLNRDGSFELIFRLEGELPLETLGDAFQLGCVPAVHLETMSSQPILPEENNAYYAIPLLETERLFQLQGIQTARQLGGKQSHGKTLHFQPVAQFHEKNDWLRDEGQPNNLYFQPRLSIDLLGRIQNRIHFLGTDGKDATRLPPQPVCAHFIGYHTQAMTLTPGDITESQESVPAHLRARNITPVSPDFPPMVMGKSDWSLIGVLNTTPFLLFNPVSLKDFLRLYDCYAEHDRALSRRMQQHIDGIVDMETLPGSRLDFSKRGQGRLINGNTLHLHLDPACYENDGMMYQFCQVIDQLLACFVVRDNFILLEIYRQGEQAALWTFPQRVGLRSEM
;
A
#
# COMPACT_ATOMS: atom_id res chain seq x y z
N MET A 1 18.83 -6.30 -11.87
CA MET A 1 18.78 -7.27 -12.98
C MET A 1 20.15 -7.87 -13.31
N LYS A 2 20.56 -8.95 -12.64
CA LYS A 2 21.04 -10.06 -13.47
C LYS A 2 19.76 -10.67 -14.03
N ASN A 3 19.53 -10.52 -15.33
CA ASN A 3 18.32 -11.02 -15.96
C ASN A 3 18.26 -12.54 -15.74
N ASN A 4 17.29 -13.03 -14.95
CA ASN A 4 17.22 -14.47 -14.64
C ASN A 4 17.19 -15.30 -15.94
N LYS A 5 16.52 -14.78 -16.98
CA LYS A 5 16.49 -15.39 -18.32
C LYS A 5 17.86 -15.41 -19.00
N GLU A 6 18.67 -14.36 -18.84
CA GLU A 6 20.05 -14.33 -19.33
C GLU A 6 20.93 -15.32 -18.57
N SER A 7 20.80 -15.38 -17.24
CA SER A 7 21.52 -16.37 -16.42
C SER A 7 21.15 -17.80 -16.81
N LEU A 8 19.86 -18.09 -16.96
CA LEU A 8 19.38 -19.40 -17.42
C LEU A 8 19.86 -19.71 -18.83
N TYR A 9 19.82 -18.74 -19.75
CA TYR A 9 20.37 -18.90 -21.09
C TYR A 9 21.86 -19.28 -21.07
N LEU A 10 22.68 -18.58 -20.29
CA LEU A 10 24.11 -18.87 -20.17
C LEU A 10 24.36 -20.23 -19.53
N GLN A 11 23.55 -20.63 -18.55
CA GLN A 11 23.61 -21.96 -17.94
C GLN A 11 23.25 -23.07 -18.94
N GLU A 12 22.16 -22.92 -19.69
CA GLU A 12 21.76 -23.89 -20.72
C GLU A 12 22.80 -23.99 -21.85
N LEU A 13 23.37 -22.86 -22.27
CA LEU A 13 24.44 -22.84 -23.28
C LEU A 13 25.70 -23.56 -22.77
N ALA A 14 26.10 -23.30 -21.51
CA ALA A 14 27.23 -23.97 -20.90
C ALA A 14 26.99 -25.48 -20.76
N TYR A 15 25.79 -25.88 -20.32
CA TYR A 15 25.37 -27.26 -20.19
C TYR A 15 25.40 -28.01 -21.52
N LEU A 16 24.86 -27.42 -22.60
CA LEU A 16 24.90 -28.01 -23.95
C LEU A 16 26.35 -28.18 -24.44
N ARG A 17 27.20 -27.18 -24.24
CA ARG A 17 28.63 -27.25 -24.61
C ARG A 17 29.36 -28.35 -23.84
N GLU A 18 29.08 -28.50 -22.55
CA GLU A 18 29.66 -29.57 -21.73
C GLU A 18 29.18 -30.95 -22.18
N LYS A 19 27.87 -31.12 -22.42
CA LYS A 19 27.30 -32.38 -22.92
C LYS A 19 27.83 -32.74 -24.30
N ALA A 20 28.00 -31.77 -25.20
CA ALA A 20 28.59 -31.99 -26.51
C ALA A 20 30.04 -32.49 -26.40
N LYS A 21 30.85 -31.91 -25.50
CA LYS A 21 32.22 -32.38 -25.23
C LYS A 21 32.26 -33.80 -24.67
N LEU A 22 31.41 -34.11 -23.69
CA LEU A 22 31.33 -35.46 -23.11
C LEU A 22 30.88 -36.50 -24.16
N MET A 23 29.88 -36.16 -24.96
CA MET A 23 29.37 -37.05 -26.02
C MET A 23 30.40 -37.25 -27.13
N ALA A 24 31.18 -36.22 -27.49
CA ALA A 24 32.28 -36.36 -28.44
C ALA A 24 33.39 -37.31 -27.92
N ALA A 25 33.66 -37.30 -26.61
CA ALA A 25 34.63 -38.19 -25.99
C ALA A 25 34.15 -39.66 -25.94
N GLU A 26 32.85 -39.89 -25.70
CA GLU A 26 32.27 -41.24 -25.64
C GLU A 26 31.96 -41.82 -27.03
N CYS A 27 31.62 -40.98 -28.01
CA CYS A 27 31.22 -41.37 -29.37
C CYS A 27 32.13 -40.71 -30.42
N PRO A 28 33.28 -41.33 -30.78
CA PRO A 28 34.26 -40.74 -31.69
C PRO A 28 33.72 -40.42 -33.10
N HIS A 29 32.70 -41.14 -33.55
CA HIS A 29 32.06 -40.90 -34.85
C HIS A 29 31.23 -39.60 -34.89
N LEU A 30 30.82 -39.07 -33.73
CA LEU A 30 30.10 -37.80 -33.60
C LEU A 30 31.03 -36.63 -33.27
N GLU A 31 32.30 -36.89 -32.97
CA GLU A 31 33.28 -35.87 -32.59
C GLU A 31 33.36 -34.76 -33.65
N SER A 32 33.47 -35.10 -34.92
CA SER A 32 33.50 -34.12 -36.03
C SER A 32 32.30 -33.17 -36.09
N PHE A 33 31.14 -33.59 -35.56
CA PHE A 33 29.91 -32.79 -35.52
C PHE A 33 29.74 -32.01 -34.21
N LEU A 34 30.37 -32.43 -33.11
CA LEU A 34 30.13 -31.88 -31.76
C LEU A 34 31.32 -31.14 -31.16
N SER A 35 32.55 -31.48 -31.55
CA SER A 35 33.79 -30.91 -31.01
C SER A 35 34.40 -29.82 -31.90
N THR A 36 33.96 -29.71 -33.16
CA THR A 36 34.40 -28.67 -34.11
C THR A 36 33.89 -27.31 -33.65
N SER A 37 34.63 -26.71 -32.71
CA SER A 37 34.27 -25.53 -31.93
C SER A 37 34.27 -24.21 -32.74
N HIS A 38 34.22 -24.28 -34.07
CA HIS A 38 34.33 -23.14 -34.97
C HIS A 38 33.34 -23.17 -36.15
N ASP A 39 32.43 -24.14 -36.20
CA ASP A 39 31.33 -24.07 -37.16
C ASP A 39 30.29 -23.04 -36.64
N PRO A 40 30.13 -21.89 -37.32
CA PRO A 40 29.20 -20.84 -36.87
C PRO A 40 27.75 -21.32 -36.83
N ASP A 41 27.38 -22.33 -37.63
CA ASP A 41 26.01 -22.80 -37.71
C ASP A 41 25.64 -23.71 -36.52
N ILE A 42 26.59 -24.52 -36.05
CA ILE A 42 26.42 -25.32 -34.83
C ILE A 42 26.37 -24.41 -33.60
N GLU A 43 27.22 -23.37 -33.56
CA GLU A 43 27.22 -22.40 -32.47
C GLU A 43 25.88 -21.65 -32.41
N ARG A 44 25.37 -21.16 -33.55
CA ARG A 44 24.04 -20.54 -33.63
C ARG A 44 22.91 -21.49 -33.26
N LEU A 45 23.03 -22.77 -33.59
CA LEU A 45 22.03 -23.77 -33.20
C LEU A 45 22.03 -23.97 -31.68
N PHE A 46 23.21 -24.06 -31.06
CA PHE A 46 23.33 -24.15 -29.61
C PHE A 46 22.78 -22.90 -28.92
N GLU A 47 23.08 -21.70 -29.43
CA GLU A 47 22.52 -20.44 -28.95
C GLU A 47 20.99 -20.39 -29.11
N GLY A 48 20.46 -20.79 -30.26
CA GLY A 48 19.02 -20.83 -30.49
C GLY A 48 18.30 -21.84 -29.60
N PHE A 49 18.87 -23.03 -29.43
CA PHE A 49 18.29 -24.09 -28.59
C PHE A 49 18.37 -23.76 -27.10
N SER A 50 19.48 -23.20 -26.63
CA SER A 50 19.60 -22.74 -25.25
C SER A 50 18.64 -21.59 -24.96
N LEU A 51 18.39 -20.68 -25.91
CA LEU A 51 17.39 -19.62 -25.77
C LEU A 51 15.96 -20.18 -25.65
N LEU A 52 15.61 -21.18 -26.46
CA LEU A 52 14.29 -21.84 -26.37
C LEU A 52 14.12 -22.61 -25.06
N THR A 53 15.14 -23.36 -24.67
CA THR A 53 15.13 -24.19 -23.46
C THR A 53 15.15 -23.33 -22.19
N SER A 54 15.92 -22.26 -22.17
CA SER A 54 15.94 -21.33 -21.04
C SER A 54 14.61 -20.62 -20.84
N ASN A 55 13.88 -20.31 -21.92
CA ASN A 55 12.53 -19.75 -21.83
C ASN A 55 11.53 -20.77 -21.27
N LEU A 56 11.59 -22.04 -21.69
CA LEU A 56 10.76 -23.10 -21.11
C LEU A 56 11.08 -23.30 -19.63
N ARG A 57 12.37 -23.36 -19.29
CA ARG A 57 12.83 -23.53 -17.91
C ARG A 57 12.43 -22.34 -17.05
N SER A 58 12.60 -21.10 -17.52
CA SER A 58 12.10 -19.90 -16.86
C SER A 58 10.60 -20.00 -16.61
N THR A 59 9.80 -20.45 -17.59
CA THR A 59 8.34 -20.59 -17.42
C THR A 59 7.97 -21.63 -16.36
N ILE A 60 8.71 -22.74 -16.30
CA ILE A 60 8.51 -23.81 -15.32
C ILE A 60 8.97 -23.37 -13.93
N GLU A 61 10.14 -22.72 -13.82
CA GLU A 61 10.69 -22.20 -12.56
C GLU A 61 9.84 -21.05 -12.02
N ASP A 62 9.31 -20.18 -12.89
CA ASP A 62 8.32 -19.14 -12.56
C ASP A 62 6.94 -19.73 -12.19
N SER A 63 6.83 -21.06 -12.18
CA SER A 63 5.75 -21.83 -11.53
C SER A 63 4.34 -21.52 -12.06
N PHE A 64 4.22 -21.34 -13.37
CA PHE A 64 2.97 -21.02 -14.07
C PHE A 64 2.26 -19.75 -13.53
N PRO A 65 2.82 -18.55 -13.82
CA PRO A 65 2.24 -17.25 -13.44
C PRO A 65 0.76 -17.07 -13.80
N GLN A 66 0.32 -17.78 -14.85
CA GLN A 66 -1.06 -17.78 -15.32
C GLN A 66 -2.04 -18.27 -14.24
N ILE A 67 -1.64 -19.25 -13.43
CA ILE A 67 -2.48 -19.81 -12.37
C ILE A 67 -2.36 -18.96 -11.11
N THR A 68 -1.13 -18.61 -10.73
CA THR A 68 -0.85 -17.88 -9.48
C THR A 68 -1.41 -16.46 -9.50
N HIS A 69 -1.23 -15.72 -10.60
CA HIS A 69 -1.77 -14.37 -10.73
C HIS A 69 -3.30 -14.37 -10.69
N ASP A 70 -3.97 -15.37 -11.27
CA ASP A 70 -5.42 -15.44 -11.23
C ASP A 70 -5.97 -15.72 -9.84
N MET A 71 -5.30 -16.60 -9.08
CA MET A 71 -5.62 -16.83 -7.67
C MET A 71 -5.39 -15.57 -6.84
N LEU A 72 -4.20 -14.96 -6.96
CA LEU A 72 -3.85 -13.74 -6.23
C LEU A 72 -4.78 -12.56 -6.58
N ARG A 73 -5.21 -12.43 -7.84
CA ARG A 73 -6.18 -11.40 -8.26
C ARG A 73 -7.52 -11.52 -7.53
N ARG A 74 -7.92 -12.73 -7.12
CA ARG A 74 -9.16 -12.95 -6.36
C ARG A 74 -8.93 -12.80 -4.85
N ILE A 75 -7.83 -13.33 -4.34
CA ILE A 75 -7.59 -13.42 -2.88
C ILE A 75 -6.88 -12.16 -2.36
N TRP A 76 -5.75 -11.80 -2.96
CA TRP A 76 -4.91 -10.68 -2.53
C TRP A 76 -4.48 -9.78 -3.71
N PRO A 77 -5.41 -8.96 -4.25
CA PRO A 77 -5.23 -8.23 -5.51
C PRO A 77 -4.05 -7.25 -5.49
N HIS A 78 -3.65 -6.75 -4.32
CA HIS A 78 -2.60 -5.75 -4.14
C HIS A 78 -1.22 -6.24 -4.58
N THR A 79 -0.96 -7.54 -4.49
CA THR A 79 0.30 -8.15 -4.94
C THR A 79 0.57 -7.96 -6.44
N LEU A 80 -0.49 -7.75 -7.22
CA LEU A 80 -0.44 -7.54 -8.68
C LEU A 80 -0.51 -6.07 -9.08
N ARG A 81 -0.65 -5.15 -8.11
CA ARG A 81 -0.74 -3.72 -8.37
C ARG A 81 0.58 -3.04 -8.02
N PRO A 82 1.06 -2.10 -8.83
CA PRO A 82 2.17 -1.25 -8.42
C PRO A 82 1.75 -0.32 -7.26
N VAL A 83 2.72 0.16 -6.50
CA VAL A 83 2.53 1.23 -5.53
C VAL A 83 2.69 2.57 -6.25
N PRO A 84 1.64 3.38 -6.39
CA PRO A 84 1.69 4.67 -7.08
C PRO A 84 2.41 5.75 -6.26
N PRO A 85 2.84 6.85 -6.90
CA PRO A 85 3.37 8.03 -6.22
C PRO A 85 2.35 8.66 -5.26
N THR A 86 2.80 9.02 -4.06
CA THR A 86 1.98 9.62 -2.98
C THR A 86 2.66 10.84 -2.38
N THR A 87 1.89 11.70 -1.73
CA THR A 87 2.40 12.88 -1.01
C THR A 87 1.41 13.29 0.08
N ILE A 88 1.82 14.19 0.99
CA ILE A 88 0.92 14.82 1.97
C ILE A 88 0.55 16.21 1.46
N ILE A 89 -0.75 16.47 1.35
CA ILE A 89 -1.31 17.78 0.97
C ILE A 89 -1.81 18.48 2.23
N GLN A 90 -1.41 19.73 2.39
CA GLN A 90 -1.87 20.63 3.42
C GLN A 90 -2.84 21.66 2.83
N PHE A 91 -4.00 21.80 3.45
CA PHE A 91 -4.96 22.85 3.18
C PHE A 91 -4.79 23.98 4.20
N THR A 92 -4.53 25.19 3.70
CA THR A 92 -4.40 26.40 4.51
C THR A 92 -5.37 27.47 4.01
N PRO A 93 -5.88 28.37 4.87
CA PRO A 93 -6.75 29.44 4.42
C PRO A 93 -5.98 30.47 3.56
N HIS A 94 -6.54 30.88 2.42
CA HIS A 94 -5.86 31.73 1.41
C HIS A 94 -5.37 33.08 1.96
N GLN A 95 -6.06 33.65 2.94
CA GLN A 95 -5.71 34.92 3.60
C GLN A 95 -5.38 34.75 5.09
N GLY A 96 -5.07 33.53 5.54
CA GLY A 96 -4.86 33.25 6.97
C GLY A 96 -6.15 33.25 7.80
N VAL A 97 -7.31 33.29 7.15
CA VAL A 97 -8.63 33.39 7.79
C VAL A 97 -9.55 32.28 7.27
N HIS A 98 -10.02 31.42 8.18
CA HIS A 98 -11.03 30.40 7.91
C HIS A 98 -12.44 31.03 7.85
N GLN A 99 -13.33 30.45 7.02
CA GLN A 99 -14.74 30.86 6.95
C GLN A 99 -15.67 29.99 7.82
N GLY A 100 -15.11 29.05 8.56
CA GLY A 100 -15.80 28.06 9.37
C GLY A 100 -15.08 26.71 9.31
N ALA A 101 -15.63 25.71 10.00
CA ALA A 101 -15.18 24.33 9.86
C ALA A 101 -15.58 23.77 8.48
N VAL A 102 -14.71 22.95 7.89
CA VAL A 102 -14.87 22.42 6.53
C VAL A 102 -14.55 20.94 6.50
N ASP A 103 -15.40 20.17 5.80
CA ASP A 103 -15.15 18.77 5.48
C ASP A 103 -14.68 18.61 4.03
N ILE A 104 -13.55 17.94 3.85
CA ILE A 104 -13.04 17.55 2.53
C ILE A 104 -13.28 16.05 2.37
N PRO A 105 -14.03 15.62 1.33
CA PRO A 105 -14.30 14.20 1.11
C PRO A 105 -13.04 13.47 0.62
N PRO A 106 -12.96 12.14 0.82
CA PRO A 106 -11.96 11.32 0.15
C PRO A 106 -12.17 11.38 -1.37
N GLY A 107 -11.08 11.33 -2.13
CA GLY A 107 -11.09 11.39 -3.59
C GLY A 107 -11.11 12.80 -4.18
N ALA A 108 -11.06 13.85 -3.35
CA ALA A 108 -11.02 15.24 -3.80
C ALA A 108 -9.77 15.48 -4.69
N PRO A 109 -9.92 15.96 -5.93
CA PRO A 109 -8.81 16.15 -6.85
C PRO A 109 -8.05 17.45 -6.58
N ILE A 110 -6.71 17.36 -6.54
CA ILE A 110 -5.78 18.49 -6.53
C ILE A 110 -4.78 18.32 -7.69
N THR A 111 -4.52 19.38 -8.45
CA THR A 111 -3.63 19.38 -9.61
C THR A 111 -2.37 20.21 -9.39
N THR A 112 -1.36 19.92 -10.20
CA THR A 112 -0.16 20.76 -10.34
C THR A 112 -0.50 22.08 -11.03
N ALA A 113 0.17 23.16 -10.65
CA ALA A 113 0.04 24.45 -11.34
C ALA A 113 0.66 24.35 -12.74
N GLU A 114 -0.10 24.73 -13.77
CA GLU A 114 0.22 24.70 -15.22
C GLU A 114 1.66 24.29 -15.59
N GLN A 115 1.90 22.97 -15.64
CA GLN A 115 2.92 22.36 -16.48
C GLN A 115 2.24 21.89 -17.79
N GLU A 116 2.99 21.50 -18.83
CA GLU A 116 2.46 21.05 -20.13
C GLU A 116 1.32 20.00 -20.03
N LYS A 117 1.25 19.25 -18.92
CA LYS A 117 0.14 18.39 -18.54
C LYS A 117 -0.12 18.48 -17.03
N ALA A 118 -1.32 18.91 -16.63
CA ALA A 118 -1.72 18.97 -15.22
C ALA A 118 -1.84 17.55 -14.64
N LEU A 119 -0.94 17.20 -13.73
CA LEU A 119 -0.97 15.94 -12.98
C LEU A 119 -1.96 16.02 -11.82
N ARG A 120 -2.89 15.06 -11.74
CA ARG A 120 -3.96 15.02 -10.73
C ARG A 120 -3.66 14.06 -9.59
N PHE A 121 -3.71 14.56 -8.37
CA PHE A 121 -3.69 13.80 -7.12
C PHE A 121 -5.09 13.75 -6.51
N ARG A 122 -5.39 12.69 -5.75
CA ARG A 122 -6.67 12.54 -5.06
C ARG A 122 -6.43 12.31 -3.58
N THR A 123 -7.20 12.96 -2.71
CA THR A 123 -7.15 12.72 -1.26
C THR A 123 -7.53 11.28 -0.93
N CYS A 124 -6.82 10.65 0.00
CA CYS A 124 -7.03 9.24 0.33
C CYS A 124 -7.97 9.04 1.53
N ARG A 125 -8.16 10.07 2.34
CA ARG A 125 -8.96 10.04 3.58
C ARG A 125 -9.91 11.25 3.62
N PRO A 126 -11.05 11.13 4.32
CA PRO A 126 -11.81 12.32 4.71
C PRO A 126 -10.94 13.21 5.60
N LEU A 127 -11.05 14.53 5.46
CA LEU A 127 -10.33 15.49 6.28
C LEU A 127 -11.33 16.52 6.82
N HIS A 128 -11.43 16.61 8.14
CA HIS A 128 -12.13 17.69 8.84
C HIS A 128 -11.14 18.80 9.19
N ILE A 129 -11.44 20.03 8.80
CA ILE A 129 -10.60 21.20 9.06
C ILE A 129 -11.38 22.14 9.99
N GLU A 130 -10.93 22.19 11.23
CA GLU A 130 -11.35 23.21 12.19
C GLU A 130 -10.67 24.55 11.90
N PRO A 131 -11.28 25.70 12.24
CA PRO A 131 -10.79 27.03 11.88
C PRO A 131 -9.62 27.50 12.77
N PHE A 132 -8.67 26.62 13.06
CA PHE A 132 -7.49 26.90 13.89
C PHE A 132 -6.20 26.86 13.09
N ILE A 133 -5.28 27.75 13.47
CA ILE A 133 -3.88 27.69 13.05
C ILE A 133 -2.99 27.44 14.27
N VAL A 134 -1.89 26.72 14.06
CA VAL A 134 -0.86 26.53 15.10
C VAL A 134 0.11 27.70 15.02
N LEU A 135 0.15 28.53 16.06
CA LEU A 135 1.02 29.72 16.13
C LEU A 135 2.42 29.38 16.66
N ASN A 136 2.48 28.51 17.67
CA ASN A 136 3.74 28.19 18.35
C ASN A 136 3.72 26.76 18.88
N ARG A 137 4.90 26.18 19.02
CA ARG A 137 5.13 24.81 19.49
C ARG A 137 6.34 24.82 20.41
N GLN A 138 6.15 24.39 21.64
CA GLN A 138 7.20 24.36 22.64
C GLN A 138 7.28 22.99 23.27
N ILE A 139 8.49 22.56 23.55
CA ILE A 139 8.79 21.36 24.32
C ILE A 139 9.54 21.79 25.58
N GLN A 140 9.01 21.41 26.74
CA GLN A 140 9.68 21.55 28.01
C GLN A 140 9.97 20.15 28.55
N LYS A 141 11.19 19.95 29.04
CA LYS A 141 11.64 18.65 29.50
C LYS A 141 12.10 18.76 30.93
N THR A 142 11.65 17.79 31.72
CA THR A 142 12.21 17.50 33.04
C THR A 142 12.62 16.03 33.05
N ARG A 143 13.26 15.58 34.14
CA ARG A 143 13.63 14.17 34.29
C ARG A 143 12.42 13.24 34.46
N GLU A 144 11.33 13.77 34.99
CA GLU A 144 10.15 12.98 35.36
C GLU A 144 9.01 13.10 34.35
N TYR A 145 8.91 14.23 33.64
CA TYR A 145 7.88 14.45 32.64
C TYR A 145 8.35 15.39 31.53
N SER A 146 7.67 15.31 30.39
CA SER A 146 7.83 16.23 29.27
C SER A 146 6.50 16.86 28.91
N GLU A 147 6.51 18.14 28.57
CA GLU A 147 5.32 18.87 28.14
C GLU A 147 5.49 19.40 26.73
N ILE A 148 4.55 19.03 25.86
CA ILE A 148 4.39 19.61 24.54
C ILE A 148 3.27 20.64 24.62
N THR A 149 3.61 21.92 24.48
CA THR A 149 2.64 23.02 24.45
C THR A 149 2.45 23.50 23.02
N LEU A 150 1.22 23.39 22.52
CA LEU A 150 0.80 23.95 21.24
C LEU A 150 -0.04 25.20 21.47
N THR A 151 0.38 26.34 20.95
CA THR A 151 -0.45 27.55 20.96
C THR A 151 -1.27 27.58 19.67
N LEU A 152 -2.59 27.44 19.78
CA LEU A 152 -3.52 27.51 18.66
C LEU A 152 -4.31 28.82 18.70
N CYS A 153 -4.74 29.28 17.53
CA CYS A 153 -5.58 30.47 17.42
C CYS A 153 -6.70 30.25 16.42
N GLN A 154 -7.93 30.53 16.84
CA GLN A 154 -9.10 30.53 15.96
C GLN A 154 -9.01 31.69 15.00
N THR A 155 -9.27 31.44 13.72
CA THR A 155 -9.32 32.50 12.70
C THR A 155 -10.74 32.59 12.11
N GLY A 156 -11.11 33.76 11.60
CA GLY A 156 -12.45 34.01 11.05
C GLY A 156 -13.39 34.59 12.09
N ALA A 157 -14.53 33.93 12.31
CA ALA A 157 -15.49 34.32 13.33
C ALA A 157 -14.98 33.89 14.71
N VAL A 158 -14.11 34.71 15.29
CA VAL A 158 -13.52 34.48 16.62
C VAL A 158 -14.62 34.43 17.67
N SER A 159 -14.65 33.33 18.41
CA SER A 159 -15.54 33.09 19.55
C SER A 159 -14.71 32.89 20.81
N ASP A 160 -15.29 33.21 21.97
CA ASP A 160 -14.72 32.84 23.28
C ASP A 160 -15.03 31.37 23.65
N ARG A 161 -15.76 30.66 22.78
CA ARG A 161 -16.13 29.26 22.90
C ARG A 161 -15.83 28.51 21.60
N TRP A 162 -15.07 27.43 21.73
CA TRP A 162 -14.89 26.44 20.68
C TRP A 162 -15.97 25.36 20.77
N GLN A 163 -16.79 25.24 19.72
CA GLN A 163 -17.64 24.06 19.52
C GLN A 163 -16.76 22.91 19.09
N VAL A 164 -16.58 21.93 19.96
CA VAL A 164 -15.48 20.96 19.83
C VAL A 164 -15.72 20.02 18.66
N GLY A 165 -14.73 19.93 17.77
CA GLY A 165 -14.60 18.89 16.77
C GLY A 165 -13.24 18.20 16.81
N LEU A 166 -12.96 17.39 15.80
CA LEU A 166 -11.75 16.58 15.73
C LEU A 166 -10.57 17.43 15.24
N LEU A 167 -9.46 17.43 15.97
CA LEU A 167 -8.21 18.05 15.54
C LEU A 167 -7.22 16.98 15.09
N GLN A 168 -7.03 16.87 13.77
CA GLN A 168 -6.04 15.98 13.19
C GLN A 168 -4.70 16.70 12.97
N PHE A 169 -3.66 16.20 13.62
CA PHE A 169 -2.29 16.69 13.52
C PHE A 169 -1.45 15.75 12.67
N PHE A 170 -0.74 16.34 11.70
CA PHE A 170 0.38 15.70 11.02
C PHE A 170 1.67 15.93 11.83
N LEU A 171 2.39 14.87 12.15
CA LEU A 171 3.55 14.89 13.04
C LEU A 171 4.87 15.34 12.39
N GLY A 172 4.83 15.76 11.12
CA GLY A 172 5.93 16.43 10.43
C GLY A 172 6.54 15.61 9.31
N THR A 173 7.39 16.24 8.50
CA THR A 173 8.03 15.62 7.33
C THR A 173 9.27 14.78 7.68
N ASP A 174 9.71 14.80 8.93
CA ASP A 174 10.82 13.98 9.42
C ASP A 174 10.27 12.69 10.04
N ARG A 175 10.53 11.56 9.38
CA ARG A 175 9.96 10.27 9.75
C ARG A 175 10.41 9.80 11.12
N GLU A 176 11.68 9.98 11.47
CA GLU A 176 12.22 9.53 12.76
C GLU A 176 11.61 10.33 13.92
N ARG A 177 11.50 11.65 13.75
CA ARG A 177 10.83 12.53 14.73
C ARG A 177 9.35 12.20 14.85
N ALA A 178 8.66 12.03 13.73
CA ALA A 178 7.23 11.74 13.71
C ALA A 178 6.92 10.40 14.38
N ALA A 179 7.71 9.36 14.11
CA ALA A 179 7.56 8.05 14.75
C ALA A 179 7.77 8.14 16.27
N GLN A 180 8.78 8.89 16.73
CA GLN A 180 9.03 9.10 18.15
C GLN A 180 7.88 9.86 18.84
N LEU A 181 7.34 10.89 18.19
CA LEU A 181 6.15 11.61 18.68
C LEU A 181 4.93 10.69 18.74
N SER A 182 4.71 9.84 17.73
CA SER A 182 3.58 8.89 17.71
C SER A 182 3.64 7.94 18.90
N LEU A 183 4.81 7.33 19.14
CA LEU A 183 5.02 6.46 20.31
C LEU A 183 4.69 7.19 21.61
N TRP A 184 5.24 8.40 21.81
CA TRP A 184 5.10 9.11 23.07
C TRP A 184 3.70 9.61 23.34
N LEU A 185 3.01 10.07 22.29
CA LEU A 185 1.62 10.51 22.38
C LEU A 185 0.65 9.34 22.63
N GLU A 186 0.99 8.12 22.21
CA GLU A 186 0.11 6.95 22.38
C GLU A 186 0.39 6.16 23.66
N GLN A 187 1.66 6.00 24.06
CA GLN A 187 2.06 5.11 25.16
C GLN A 187 2.43 5.86 26.45
N TYR A 188 2.97 7.08 26.35
CA TYR A 188 3.49 7.83 27.49
C TYR A 188 2.65 9.08 27.82
N LEU A 189 1.49 9.25 27.19
CA LEU A 189 0.59 10.37 27.47
C LEU A 189 -0.15 10.15 28.79
N ASP A 190 0.11 11.02 29.77
CA ASP A 190 -0.55 10.98 31.08
C ASP A 190 -1.81 11.86 31.08
N GLU A 191 -1.66 13.15 30.72
CA GLU A 191 -2.74 14.12 30.84
C GLU A 191 -2.73 15.15 29.71
N ILE A 192 -3.93 15.61 29.32
CA ILE A 192 -4.12 16.72 28.37
C ILE A 192 -4.74 17.90 29.12
N TYR A 193 -4.16 19.09 28.93
CA TYR A 193 -4.65 20.33 29.48
C TYR A 193 -4.98 21.33 28.37
N LEU A 194 -5.99 22.13 28.62
CA LEU A 194 -6.30 23.33 27.85
C LEU A 194 -6.07 24.54 28.75
N ARG A 195 -5.16 25.43 28.34
CA ARG A 195 -4.82 26.65 29.07
C ARG A 195 -5.25 27.88 28.28
N THR A 196 -5.95 28.77 28.98
CA THR A 196 -6.33 30.11 28.54
C THR A 196 -5.68 31.13 29.49
N GLN A 197 -5.83 32.42 29.22
CA GLN A 197 -5.33 33.49 30.10
C GLN A 197 -5.98 33.47 31.49
N ASN A 198 -7.19 32.91 31.60
CA ASN A 198 -7.98 32.96 32.83
C ASN A 198 -8.05 31.62 33.56
N GLU A 199 -7.95 30.49 32.84
CA GLU A 199 -8.11 29.16 33.40
C GLU A 199 -7.23 28.11 32.71
N GLU A 200 -6.81 27.13 33.50
CA GLU A 200 -6.21 25.87 33.02
C GLU A 200 -7.16 24.73 33.37
N LYS A 201 -7.62 24.01 32.35
CA LYS A 201 -8.62 22.95 32.45
C LYS A 201 -8.03 21.64 31.98
N ARG A 202 -7.99 20.64 32.86
CA ARG A 202 -7.65 19.27 32.49
C ARG A 202 -8.79 18.63 31.69
N LEU A 203 -8.46 18.08 30.53
CA LEU A 203 -9.40 17.41 29.63
C LEU A 203 -9.43 15.90 29.91
N ARG A 204 -10.24 15.50 30.90
CA ARG A 204 -10.38 14.09 31.32
C ARG A 204 -11.14 13.21 30.32
N TYR A 205 -11.99 13.79 29.48
CA TYR A 205 -12.80 13.07 28.49
C TYR A 205 -12.25 13.23 27.06
N SER A 206 -11.05 13.76 26.91
CA SER A 206 -10.39 13.79 25.61
C SER A 206 -9.59 12.51 25.39
N LYS A 207 -9.54 12.07 24.13
CA LYS A 207 -8.74 10.93 23.70
C LYS A 207 -7.80 11.38 22.59
N LEU A 208 -6.64 10.75 22.56
CA LEU A 208 -5.68 10.92 21.50
C LEU A 208 -5.55 9.59 20.77
N TYR A 209 -5.73 9.63 19.47
CA TYR A 209 -5.70 8.45 18.63
C TYR A 209 -4.54 8.56 17.63
N GLY A 210 -3.75 7.49 17.51
CA GLY A 210 -2.85 7.33 16.39
C GLY A 210 -3.60 7.04 15.08
N CYS A 211 -2.84 6.79 14.01
CA CYS A 211 -3.36 6.38 12.69
C CYS A 211 -4.25 5.11 12.73
N ASP A 212 -4.20 4.34 13.81
CA ASP A 212 -4.80 3.02 13.93
C ASP A 212 -6.24 2.99 14.48
N ALA A 213 -6.69 4.07 15.16
CA ALA A 213 -7.92 3.99 15.96
C ALA A 213 -9.22 4.12 15.15
N HIS A 214 -9.15 4.67 13.93
CA HIS A 214 -10.30 4.76 13.04
C HIS A 214 -10.15 3.75 11.91
N ASP A 215 -11.04 2.76 11.91
CA ASP A 215 -11.10 1.69 10.93
C ASP A 215 -11.26 2.26 9.49
N HIS A 216 -10.62 1.59 8.52
CA HIS A 216 -10.94 1.62 7.07
C HIS A 216 -10.42 2.70 6.10
N HIS A 217 -9.23 3.29 6.24
CA HIS A 217 -8.67 4.04 5.11
C HIS A 217 -7.24 3.64 4.75
N SER A 218 -7.12 2.43 4.16
CA SER A 218 -6.01 2.09 3.27
C SER A 218 -5.85 3.19 2.24
N ILE A 219 -4.60 3.60 1.98
CA ILE A 219 -4.32 4.68 1.05
C ILE A 219 -4.48 4.22 -0.38
N LEU A 220 -4.01 3.01 -0.68
CA LEU A 220 -4.20 2.45 -2.02
C LEU A 220 -5.63 1.91 -2.13
N PRO A 221 -6.35 2.20 -3.23
CA PRO A 221 -7.72 1.73 -3.41
C PRO A 221 -7.81 0.21 -3.28
N THR A 222 -8.53 -0.29 -2.28
CA THR A 222 -8.80 -1.72 -2.07
C THR A 222 -10.23 -2.06 -2.46
N SER A 223 -10.45 -3.31 -2.88
CA SER A 223 -11.79 -3.88 -2.91
C SER A 223 -11.99 -4.57 -1.57
N HIS A 224 -12.92 -4.08 -0.73
CA HIS A 224 -13.16 -4.54 0.65
C HIS A 224 -12.99 -6.05 0.82
N ASN A 225 -11.81 -6.49 1.24
CA ASN A 225 -11.46 -7.88 1.44
C ASN A 225 -10.85 -8.07 2.83
N HIS A 226 -10.96 -9.29 3.38
CA HIS A 226 -10.33 -9.65 4.67
C HIS A 226 -8.81 -9.46 4.70
N PHE A 227 -8.18 -9.37 3.53
CA PHE A 227 -6.74 -9.24 3.35
C PHE A 227 -6.25 -7.79 3.22
N ASP A 228 -7.13 -6.80 3.40
CA ASP A 228 -6.77 -5.38 3.28
C ASP A 228 -5.70 -4.96 4.30
N HIS A 229 -5.61 -5.60 5.48
CA HIS A 229 -4.55 -5.28 6.44
C HIS A 229 -3.17 -5.78 6.01
N LEU A 230 -3.07 -6.77 5.11
CA LEU A 230 -1.77 -7.19 4.54
C LEU A 230 -1.13 -6.06 3.75
N GLN A 231 -1.93 -5.17 3.14
CA GLN A 231 -1.42 -4.02 2.41
C GLN A 231 -0.71 -3.01 3.32
N ARG A 232 -1.07 -2.91 4.61
CA ARG A 232 -0.48 -1.92 5.53
C ARG A 232 1.03 -2.10 5.67
N MET A 233 1.53 -3.33 5.56
CA MET A 233 2.97 -3.59 5.58
C MET A 233 3.69 -3.01 4.36
N THR A 234 3.07 -3.12 3.18
CA THR A 234 3.54 -2.45 1.96
C THR A 234 3.47 -0.94 2.12
N GLU A 235 2.37 -0.39 2.67
CA GLU A 235 2.24 1.05 2.90
C GLU A 235 3.30 1.57 3.88
N TYR A 236 3.60 0.85 4.96
CA TYR A 236 4.59 1.26 5.96
C TYR A 236 6.00 1.42 5.38
N TYR A 237 6.43 0.54 4.49
CA TYR A 237 7.75 0.65 3.88
C TYR A 237 7.76 1.56 2.65
N CYS A 238 6.79 1.43 1.76
CA CYS A 238 6.79 2.12 0.47
C CYS A 238 6.23 3.54 0.52
N LEU A 239 5.31 3.83 1.45
CA LEU A 239 4.63 5.12 1.50
C LEU A 239 5.10 5.92 2.74
N PRO A 240 5.91 6.97 2.55
CA PRO A 240 6.36 7.78 3.67
C PRO A 240 5.19 8.56 4.29
N HIS A 241 5.25 8.77 5.61
CA HIS A 241 4.37 9.69 6.36
C HIS A 241 2.89 9.32 6.46
N VAL A 242 2.51 8.14 6.00
CA VAL A 242 1.13 7.62 6.07
C VAL A 242 0.68 7.33 7.51
N PHE A 243 1.64 6.96 8.37
CA PHE A 243 1.46 6.59 9.76
C PHE A 243 1.74 7.76 10.73
N ASP A 244 2.13 8.92 10.21
CA ASP A 244 2.61 10.06 10.99
C ASP A 244 1.48 11.06 11.34
N PHE A 245 0.31 10.53 11.69
CA PHE A 245 -0.86 11.33 12.07
C PHE A 245 -1.40 10.94 13.44
N VAL A 246 -1.84 11.96 14.18
CA VAL A 246 -2.53 11.80 15.46
C VAL A 246 -3.80 12.65 15.45
N THR A 247 -4.90 12.10 15.96
CA THR A 247 -6.18 12.79 16.05
C THR A 247 -6.52 13.03 17.52
N PHE A 248 -6.69 14.30 17.88
CA PHE A 248 -7.21 14.72 19.16
C PHE A 248 -8.74 14.81 19.08
N ASP A 249 -9.39 14.01 19.91
CA ASP A 249 -10.84 13.92 20.04
C ASP A 249 -11.25 14.43 21.41
N ALA A 250 -12.08 15.46 21.42
CA ALA A 250 -12.68 16.02 22.63
C ALA A 250 -14.20 16.20 22.47
N LEU A 251 -14.85 15.41 21.59
CA LEU A 251 -16.28 15.50 21.26
C LEU A 251 -17.21 15.32 22.47
N ASP A 252 -16.73 14.67 23.55
CA ASP A 252 -17.46 14.55 24.81
C ASP A 252 -17.66 15.92 25.51
N TYR A 253 -16.88 16.94 25.13
CA TYR A 253 -17.08 18.32 25.54
C TYR A 253 -17.95 19.05 24.51
N ARG A 254 -19.08 19.63 24.96
CA ARG A 254 -19.90 20.48 24.06
C ARG A 254 -19.16 21.72 23.60
N GLU A 255 -18.50 22.41 24.54
CA GLU A 255 -17.76 23.63 24.28
C GLU A 255 -16.51 23.71 25.17
N LEU A 256 -15.42 24.23 24.60
CA LEU A 256 -14.20 24.53 25.32
C LEU A 256 -13.94 26.05 25.35
N PRO A 257 -13.42 26.58 26.46
CA PRO A 257 -13.14 28.00 26.61
C PRO A 257 -11.96 28.42 25.71
N LEU A 258 -12.06 29.58 25.09
CA LEU A 258 -10.99 30.25 24.35
C LEU A 258 -10.69 31.62 24.98
N ASN A 259 -9.52 32.17 24.68
CA ASN A 259 -9.25 33.57 24.97
C ASN A 259 -10.14 34.48 24.10
N ARG A 260 -10.24 35.76 24.47
CA ARG A 260 -11.03 36.75 23.70
C ARG A 260 -10.52 36.97 22.27
N ASP A 261 -9.24 36.69 22.04
CA ASP A 261 -8.59 36.72 20.72
C ASP A 261 -8.68 35.39 19.96
N GLY A 262 -9.39 34.39 20.51
CA GLY A 262 -9.52 33.05 19.93
C GLY A 262 -8.32 32.13 20.18
N SER A 263 -7.32 32.59 20.94
CA SER A 263 -6.14 31.79 21.24
C SER A 263 -6.36 30.85 22.43
N PHE A 264 -5.62 29.75 22.46
CA PHE A 264 -5.50 28.87 23.61
C PHE A 264 -4.24 28.01 23.48
N GLU A 265 -3.87 27.36 24.57
CA GLU A 265 -2.76 26.42 24.59
C GLU A 265 -3.28 25.02 24.89
N LEU A 266 -2.90 24.06 24.04
CA LEU A 266 -3.13 22.64 24.23
C LEU A 266 -1.82 22.02 24.71
N ILE A 267 -1.83 21.44 25.91
CA ILE A 267 -0.64 20.92 26.57
C ILE A 267 -0.80 19.41 26.72
N PHE A 268 0.13 18.66 26.14
CA PHE A 268 0.25 17.21 26.32
C PHE A 268 1.35 16.96 27.35
N ARG A 269 0.97 16.42 28.51
CA ARG A 269 1.91 16.01 29.55
C ARG A 269 2.23 14.52 29.37
N LEU A 270 3.51 14.23 29.23
CA LEU A 270 4.06 12.91 28.97
C LEU A 270 4.87 12.44 30.18
N GLU A 271 4.76 11.15 30.51
CA GLU A 271 5.56 10.51 31.55
C GLU A 271 6.99 10.25 31.02
N GLY A 272 8.00 10.81 31.71
CA GLY A 272 9.40 10.68 31.35
C GLY A 272 9.96 11.80 30.44
N GLU A 273 11.24 11.65 30.08
CA GLU A 273 11.97 12.61 29.24
C GLU A 273 11.89 12.24 27.75
N LEU A 274 11.15 13.02 26.96
CA LEU A 274 10.99 12.84 25.52
C LEU A 274 12.35 13.01 24.81
N PRO A 275 12.88 11.98 24.12
CA PRO A 275 14.20 12.01 23.50
C PRO A 275 14.23 12.78 22.16
N LEU A 276 13.71 14.01 22.13
CA LEU A 276 13.71 14.89 20.96
C LEU A 276 14.17 16.31 21.32
N GLU A 277 15.22 16.84 20.69
CA GLU A 277 15.70 18.20 21.00
C GLU A 277 14.71 19.30 20.58
N THR A 278 14.06 19.13 19.43
CA THR A 278 13.11 20.10 18.87
C THR A 278 11.91 19.39 18.24
N LEU A 279 10.76 20.07 18.21
CA LEU A 279 9.55 19.58 17.54
C LEU A 279 9.57 19.82 16.02
N GLY A 280 10.45 20.70 15.53
CA GLY A 280 10.55 21.03 14.10
C GLY A 280 9.21 21.48 13.50
N ASP A 281 8.82 20.84 12.41
CA ASP A 281 7.60 21.13 11.67
C ASP A 281 6.38 20.30 12.13
N ALA A 282 6.50 19.50 13.18
CA ALA A 282 5.44 18.63 13.71
C ALA A 282 4.18 19.38 14.13
N PHE A 283 3.05 18.67 14.26
CA PHE A 283 1.73 19.24 14.62
C PHE A 283 1.24 20.27 13.60
N GLN A 284 1.17 19.87 12.33
CA GLN A 284 0.51 20.66 11.28
C GLN A 284 -0.96 20.25 11.17
N LEU A 285 -1.85 21.24 11.01
CA LEU A 285 -3.28 21.02 10.77
C LEU A 285 -3.58 21.03 9.27
N GLY A 286 -4.75 20.49 8.91
CA GLY A 286 -5.27 20.51 7.54
C GLY A 286 -4.51 19.60 6.57
N CYS A 287 -3.79 18.60 7.08
CA CYS A 287 -2.97 17.69 6.28
C CYS A 287 -3.70 16.39 5.97
N VAL A 288 -3.58 15.89 4.73
CA VAL A 288 -4.15 14.62 4.29
C VAL A 288 -3.23 13.94 3.27
N PRO A 289 -3.05 12.61 3.31
CA PRO A 289 -2.36 11.90 2.25
C PRO A 289 -3.14 11.97 0.94
N ALA A 290 -2.41 12.10 -0.17
CA ALA A 290 -2.93 12.10 -1.52
C ALA A 290 -2.12 11.19 -2.44
N VAL A 291 -2.80 10.58 -3.40
CA VAL A 291 -2.22 9.62 -4.34
C VAL A 291 -2.41 10.09 -5.78
N HIS A 292 -1.40 9.92 -6.62
CA HIS A 292 -1.52 10.17 -8.05
C HIS A 292 -2.18 8.96 -8.73
N LEU A 293 -3.49 9.06 -8.99
CA LEU A 293 -4.25 8.07 -9.75
C LEU A 293 -5.26 8.77 -10.67
N GLU A 294 -5.20 8.44 -11.95
CA GLU A 294 -6.06 8.99 -12.98
C GLU A 294 -6.73 7.90 -13.82
N THR A 295 -7.96 8.18 -14.25
CA THR A 295 -8.68 7.36 -15.21
C THR A 295 -8.18 7.67 -16.61
N MET A 296 -7.59 6.68 -17.26
CA MET A 296 -6.98 6.77 -18.58
C MET A 296 -7.59 5.77 -19.55
N SER A 297 -7.33 5.97 -20.84
CA SER A 297 -7.74 5.08 -21.92
C SER A 297 -6.56 4.80 -22.84
N SER A 298 -6.37 3.54 -23.21
CA SER A 298 -5.30 3.14 -24.11
C SER A 298 -5.55 3.63 -25.54
N GLN A 299 -4.50 3.67 -26.35
CA GLN A 299 -4.68 3.73 -27.79
C GLN A 299 -5.52 2.53 -28.29
N PRO A 300 -6.27 2.69 -29.40
CA PRO A 300 -7.11 1.60 -29.92
C PRO A 300 -6.29 0.38 -30.32
N ILE A 301 -6.66 -0.77 -29.79
CA ILE A 301 -6.10 -2.08 -30.11
C ILE A 301 -6.96 -2.67 -31.23
N LEU A 302 -6.35 -3.00 -32.36
CA LEU A 302 -7.04 -3.69 -33.45
C LEU A 302 -6.91 -5.20 -33.24
N PRO A 303 -8.03 -5.95 -33.07
CA PRO A 303 -7.97 -7.39 -32.97
C PRO A 303 -7.48 -8.01 -34.28
N GLU A 304 -6.56 -8.97 -34.17
CA GLU A 304 -6.00 -9.73 -35.27
C GLU A 304 -6.65 -11.11 -35.36
N GLU A 305 -6.72 -11.68 -36.57
CA GLU A 305 -7.16 -13.05 -36.73
C GLU A 305 -6.17 -14.02 -36.08
N ASN A 306 -6.71 -15.02 -35.37
CA ASN A 306 -5.93 -16.06 -34.71
C ASN A 306 -5.05 -15.59 -33.53
N ASN A 307 -5.33 -14.42 -32.97
CA ASN A 307 -4.64 -13.90 -31.79
C ASN A 307 -5.63 -13.60 -30.66
N ALA A 308 -5.37 -14.15 -29.47
CA ALA A 308 -6.16 -13.90 -28.27
C ALA A 308 -5.45 -12.99 -27.24
N TYR A 309 -4.18 -12.62 -27.49
CA TYR A 309 -3.32 -11.92 -26.54
C TYR A 309 -2.82 -10.58 -27.08
N TYR A 310 -3.25 -9.49 -26.46
CA TYR A 310 -2.95 -8.13 -26.91
C TYR A 310 -2.17 -7.36 -25.85
N ALA A 311 -1.11 -6.67 -26.23
CA ALA A 311 -0.44 -5.73 -25.33
C ALA A 311 -1.32 -4.48 -25.17
N ILE A 312 -1.38 -3.93 -23.96
CA ILE A 312 -2.01 -2.63 -23.72
C ILE A 312 -1.00 -1.56 -24.15
N PRO A 313 -1.29 -0.74 -25.17
CA PRO A 313 -0.40 0.32 -25.60
C PRO A 313 -0.44 1.45 -24.55
N LEU A 314 0.63 1.53 -23.76
CA LEU A 314 0.87 2.56 -22.75
C LEU A 314 2.02 3.45 -23.21
N LEU A 315 1.97 4.75 -22.90
CA LEU A 315 3.12 5.62 -23.10
C LEU A 315 4.26 5.22 -22.14
N GLU A 316 5.50 5.56 -22.47
CA GLU A 316 6.66 5.23 -21.61
C GLU A 316 6.55 5.85 -20.20
N THR A 317 5.84 6.97 -20.08
CA THR A 317 5.59 7.66 -18.81
C THR A 317 4.37 7.14 -18.07
N GLU A 318 3.56 6.26 -18.67
CA GLU A 318 2.34 5.73 -18.09
C GLU A 318 2.59 4.39 -17.40
N ARG A 319 1.92 4.19 -16.27
CA ARG A 319 1.88 2.92 -15.56
C ARG A 319 0.45 2.54 -15.28
N LEU A 320 0.14 1.25 -15.46
CA LEU A 320 -1.17 0.70 -15.18
C LEU A 320 -1.25 0.28 -13.71
N PHE A 321 -2.17 0.88 -12.96
CA PHE A 321 -2.45 0.50 -11.58
C PHE A 321 -3.56 -0.58 -11.52
N GLN A 322 -4.66 -0.34 -12.24
CA GLN A 322 -5.80 -1.27 -12.29
C GLN A 322 -6.57 -1.14 -13.59
N LEU A 323 -6.79 -2.27 -14.28
CA LEU A 323 -7.69 -2.31 -15.44
C LEU A 323 -9.15 -2.25 -14.96
N GLN A 324 -9.93 -1.28 -15.46
CA GLN A 324 -11.35 -1.12 -15.11
C GLN A 324 -12.26 -1.86 -16.07
N GLY A 325 -11.95 -1.82 -17.36
CA GLY A 325 -12.79 -2.42 -18.38
C GLY A 325 -12.25 -2.26 -19.79
N ILE A 326 -12.95 -2.89 -20.72
CA ILE A 326 -12.63 -2.87 -22.14
C ILE A 326 -13.89 -2.46 -22.89
N GLN A 327 -13.76 -1.54 -23.84
CA GLN A 327 -14.89 -1.04 -24.63
C GLN A 327 -14.50 -0.94 -26.10
N THR A 328 -15.45 -1.16 -27.00
CA THR A 328 -15.25 -0.90 -28.44
C THR A 328 -15.06 0.59 -28.67
N ALA A 329 -14.04 0.98 -29.43
CA ALA A 329 -13.78 2.38 -29.75
C ALA A 329 -14.94 2.96 -30.57
N ARG A 330 -15.50 4.10 -30.14
CA ARG A 330 -16.54 4.80 -30.89
C ARG A 330 -15.90 5.46 -32.12
N GLN A 331 -16.30 5.04 -33.33
CA GLN A 331 -15.90 5.75 -34.56
C GLN A 331 -16.50 7.16 -34.56
N LEU A 332 -15.65 8.19 -34.54
CA LEU A 332 -16.07 9.57 -34.84
C LEU A 332 -16.42 9.68 -36.33
N GLY A 333 -17.69 9.95 -36.64
CA GLY A 333 -18.14 10.34 -37.99
C GLY A 333 -18.69 9.23 -38.90
N GLY A 334 -18.75 7.97 -38.46
CA GLY A 334 -19.43 6.90 -39.19
C GLY A 334 -20.90 6.80 -38.78
N LYS A 335 -21.82 6.69 -39.76
CA LYS A 335 -23.21 6.23 -39.51
C LYS A 335 -23.16 5.04 -38.54
N GLN A 336 -24.00 5.04 -37.50
CA GLN A 336 -24.14 3.91 -36.57
C GLN A 336 -24.22 2.61 -37.38
N SER A 337 -23.10 1.90 -37.53
CA SER A 337 -23.16 0.57 -38.10
C SER A 337 -23.91 -0.25 -37.06
N HIS A 338 -24.97 -0.93 -37.47
CA HIS A 338 -25.65 -1.97 -36.69
C HIS A 338 -24.72 -3.20 -36.47
N GLY A 339 -23.44 -2.96 -36.21
CA GLY A 339 -22.47 -3.95 -35.81
C GLY A 339 -22.75 -4.37 -34.38
N LYS A 340 -22.94 -5.69 -34.20
CA LYS A 340 -23.15 -6.37 -32.92
C LYS A 340 -22.27 -5.76 -31.81
N THR A 341 -22.89 -5.16 -30.79
CA THR A 341 -22.17 -4.63 -29.62
C THR A 341 -21.56 -5.79 -28.84
N LEU A 342 -20.22 -5.84 -28.82
CA LEU A 342 -19.48 -6.77 -27.98
C LEU A 342 -19.55 -6.29 -26.54
N HIS A 343 -19.86 -7.20 -25.63
CA HIS A 343 -19.87 -6.92 -24.20
C HIS A 343 -18.66 -7.60 -23.57
N PHE A 344 -17.74 -6.82 -23.01
CA PHE A 344 -16.54 -7.34 -22.36
C PHE A 344 -16.76 -7.46 -20.85
N GLN A 345 -16.52 -8.64 -20.29
CA GLN A 345 -16.65 -8.92 -18.86
C GLN A 345 -15.32 -9.40 -18.26
N PRO A 346 -14.96 -9.03 -17.03
CA PRO A 346 -13.77 -9.58 -16.38
C PRO A 346 -13.92 -11.08 -16.16
N VAL A 347 -12.82 -11.84 -16.31
CA VAL A 347 -12.80 -13.30 -16.04
C VAL A 347 -13.21 -13.66 -14.59
N ALA A 348 -13.10 -12.69 -13.66
CA ALA A 348 -13.58 -12.87 -12.29
C ALA A 348 -15.09 -13.18 -12.21
N GLN A 349 -15.87 -12.67 -13.17
CA GLN A 349 -17.33 -12.88 -13.31
C GLN A 349 -17.67 -14.06 -14.22
N PHE A 350 -16.66 -14.86 -14.60
CA PHE A 350 -16.90 -16.03 -15.42
C PHE A 350 -17.75 -17.04 -14.65
N HIS A 351 -18.90 -17.35 -15.21
CA HIS A 351 -19.75 -18.47 -14.81
C HIS A 351 -19.87 -19.38 -16.02
N GLU A 352 -19.53 -20.66 -15.87
CA GLU A 352 -19.87 -21.66 -16.88
C GLU A 352 -21.40 -21.68 -17.01
N LYS A 353 -21.92 -21.15 -18.12
CA LYS A 353 -23.34 -21.28 -18.42
C LYS A 353 -23.59 -22.77 -18.70
N ASN A 354 -24.41 -23.41 -17.86
CA ASN A 354 -25.03 -24.70 -18.19
C ASN A 354 -25.69 -24.61 -19.57
N ASP A 355 -25.60 -25.68 -20.36
CA ASP A 355 -26.05 -25.73 -21.77
C ASP A 355 -27.47 -25.16 -22.01
N TRP A 356 -28.35 -25.19 -21.00
CA TRP A 356 -29.74 -24.74 -21.07
C TRP A 356 -29.89 -23.21 -21.07
N LEU A 357 -28.88 -22.45 -20.65
CA LEU A 357 -28.85 -20.98 -20.65
C LEU A 357 -28.09 -20.38 -21.85
N ARG A 358 -27.60 -21.22 -22.78
CA ARG A 358 -26.95 -20.76 -24.02
C ARG A 358 -27.94 -20.15 -25.00
N ASP A 359 -29.21 -20.57 -24.96
CA ASP A 359 -30.22 -20.18 -25.96
C ASP A 359 -31.01 -18.89 -25.62
N GLU A 360 -31.05 -18.43 -24.36
CA GLU A 360 -31.92 -17.29 -23.99
C GLU A 360 -31.22 -15.94 -23.70
N GLY A 361 -29.91 -15.78 -23.94
CA GLY A 361 -29.35 -14.42 -23.83
C GLY A 361 -27.85 -14.24 -24.05
N GLN A 362 -27.54 -13.60 -25.18
CA GLN A 362 -26.29 -12.91 -25.54
C GLN A 362 -25.12 -13.77 -26.05
N PRO A 363 -25.07 -14.08 -27.36
CA PRO A 363 -23.91 -14.71 -28.03
C PRO A 363 -22.68 -13.79 -28.23
N ASN A 364 -22.65 -12.60 -27.61
CA ASN A 364 -21.62 -11.57 -27.83
C ASN A 364 -20.81 -11.20 -26.56
N ASN A 365 -20.88 -12.02 -25.51
CA ASN A 365 -20.11 -11.77 -24.29
C ASN A 365 -18.71 -12.36 -24.46
N LEU A 366 -17.70 -11.50 -24.32
CA LEU A 366 -16.30 -11.88 -24.29
C LEU A 366 -15.76 -11.63 -22.91
N TYR A 367 -14.98 -12.57 -22.40
CA TYR A 367 -14.27 -12.37 -21.16
C TYR A 367 -12.88 -11.82 -21.44
N PHE A 368 -12.40 -10.96 -20.56
CA PHE A 368 -11.03 -10.48 -20.61
C PHE A 368 -10.31 -10.77 -19.30
N GLN A 369 -9.05 -11.15 -19.45
CA GLN A 369 -8.15 -11.44 -18.36
C GLN A 369 -6.88 -10.61 -18.54
N PRO A 370 -6.64 -9.61 -17.67
CA PRO A 370 -5.37 -8.92 -17.65
C PRO A 370 -4.24 -9.87 -17.23
N ARG A 371 -3.13 -9.82 -17.97
CA ARG A 371 -1.91 -10.57 -17.68
C ARG A 371 -0.74 -9.62 -17.52
N LEU A 372 0.08 -9.92 -16.53
CA LEU A 372 1.35 -9.25 -16.26
C LEU A 372 2.46 -10.17 -16.74
N SER A 373 3.37 -9.65 -17.54
CA SER A 373 4.54 -10.40 -18.05
C SER A 373 5.77 -9.52 -18.06
N ILE A 374 6.95 -10.14 -17.97
CA ILE A 374 8.23 -9.44 -18.05
C ILE A 374 8.91 -9.81 -19.37
N ASP A 375 9.30 -8.81 -20.13
CA ASP A 375 10.04 -9.03 -21.37
C ASP A 375 11.50 -9.43 -21.14
N LEU A 376 12.24 -9.70 -22.22
CA LEU A 376 13.66 -10.07 -22.12
C LEU A 376 14.53 -8.93 -21.57
N LEU A 377 14.06 -7.68 -21.60
CA LEU A 377 14.76 -6.51 -21.06
C LEU A 377 14.32 -6.18 -19.63
N GLY A 378 13.48 -7.01 -19.00
CA GLY A 378 12.98 -6.79 -17.64
C GLY A 378 11.87 -5.76 -17.54
N ARG A 379 11.32 -5.29 -18.66
CA ARG A 379 10.24 -4.31 -18.65
C ARG A 379 8.92 -5.01 -18.41
N ILE A 380 8.11 -4.40 -17.56
CA ILE A 380 6.77 -4.87 -17.26
C ILE A 380 5.88 -4.63 -18.48
N GLN A 381 5.28 -5.69 -19.00
CA GLN A 381 4.32 -5.66 -20.07
C GLN A 381 2.94 -6.04 -19.55
N ASN A 382 1.98 -5.13 -19.70
CA ASN A 382 0.57 -5.37 -19.42
C ASN A 382 -0.10 -5.89 -20.69
N ARG A 383 -0.69 -7.08 -20.61
CA ARG A 383 -1.41 -7.73 -21.71
C ARG A 383 -2.85 -8.01 -21.32
N ILE A 384 -3.69 -8.19 -22.32
CA ILE A 384 -5.08 -8.62 -22.21
C ILE A 384 -5.20 -9.94 -22.97
N HIS A 385 -5.77 -10.93 -22.29
CA HIS A 385 -6.17 -12.20 -22.87
C HIS A 385 -7.69 -12.21 -23.03
N PHE A 386 -8.18 -12.44 -24.24
CA PHE A 386 -9.60 -12.58 -24.52
C PHE A 386 -10.04 -14.05 -24.54
N LEU A 387 -11.12 -14.33 -23.83
CA LEU A 387 -11.72 -15.65 -23.66
C LEU A 387 -13.16 -15.63 -24.16
N GLY A 388 -13.57 -16.71 -24.82
CA GLY A 388 -14.94 -16.94 -25.25
C GLY A 388 -15.85 -17.34 -24.09
N THR A 389 -17.16 -17.47 -24.35
CA THR A 389 -18.13 -17.97 -23.38
C THR A 389 -17.94 -19.44 -23.03
N ASP A 390 -17.17 -20.17 -23.84
CA ASP A 390 -16.78 -21.56 -23.64
C ASP A 390 -15.47 -21.71 -22.83
N GLY A 391 -14.90 -20.59 -22.37
CA GLY A 391 -13.63 -20.56 -21.63
C GLY A 391 -12.39 -20.82 -22.51
N LYS A 392 -12.55 -20.88 -23.84
CA LYS A 392 -11.42 -21.05 -24.77
C LYS A 392 -10.93 -19.71 -25.30
N ASP A 393 -9.73 -19.71 -25.88
CA ASP A 393 -9.14 -18.53 -26.50
C ASP A 393 -10.06 -17.94 -27.58
N ALA A 394 -10.42 -16.66 -27.41
CA ALA A 394 -11.20 -15.92 -28.38
C ALA A 394 -10.30 -15.46 -29.54
N THR A 395 -10.02 -16.37 -30.47
CA THR A 395 -9.16 -16.13 -31.65
C THR A 395 -9.87 -15.48 -32.83
N ARG A 396 -11.20 -15.43 -32.80
CA ARG A 396 -12.06 -14.85 -33.84
C ARG A 396 -12.82 -13.65 -33.29
N LEU A 397 -12.08 -12.60 -32.96
CA LEU A 397 -12.64 -11.32 -32.56
C LEU A 397 -13.08 -10.55 -33.82
N PRO A 398 -14.21 -9.82 -33.78
CA PRO A 398 -14.55 -8.90 -34.86
C PRO A 398 -13.42 -7.88 -35.06
N PRO A 399 -13.13 -7.44 -36.30
CA PRO A 399 -12.10 -6.45 -36.60
C PRO A 399 -12.57 -5.02 -36.23
N GLN A 400 -13.08 -4.87 -35.01
CA GLN A 400 -13.49 -3.60 -34.42
C GLN A 400 -12.40 -3.16 -33.44
N PRO A 401 -11.92 -1.91 -33.51
CA PRO A 401 -10.93 -1.41 -32.57
C PRO A 401 -11.50 -1.38 -31.15
N VAL A 402 -10.68 -1.76 -30.19
CA VAL A 402 -11.04 -1.89 -28.78
C VAL A 402 -10.09 -1.05 -27.93
N CYS A 403 -10.61 -0.32 -26.94
CA CYS A 403 -9.81 0.46 -25.99
C CYS A 403 -9.90 -0.11 -24.58
N ALA A 404 -8.77 -0.18 -23.90
CA ALA A 404 -8.70 -0.52 -22.48
C ALA A 404 -8.87 0.76 -21.64
N HIS A 405 -9.81 0.74 -20.70
CA HIS A 405 -10.00 1.79 -19.70
C HIS A 405 -9.38 1.32 -18.39
N PHE A 406 -8.48 2.12 -17.84
CA PHE A 406 -7.71 1.74 -16.67
C PHE A 406 -7.47 2.95 -15.75
N ILE A 407 -7.27 2.65 -14.46
CA ILE A 407 -6.66 3.58 -13.52
C ILE A 407 -5.16 3.40 -13.64
N GLY A 408 -4.42 4.49 -13.76
CA GLY A 408 -2.97 4.46 -13.73
C GLY A 408 -2.40 5.77 -13.22
N TYR A 409 -1.10 5.94 -13.42
CA TYR A 409 -0.36 7.12 -12.98
C TYR A 409 0.78 7.42 -13.96
N HIS A 410 1.29 8.65 -13.89
CA HIS A 410 2.44 9.10 -14.66
C HIS A 410 3.70 9.10 -13.80
N THR A 411 4.80 8.57 -14.35
CA THR A 411 6.11 8.55 -13.67
C THR A 411 6.67 9.95 -13.43
N GLN A 412 6.26 10.93 -14.24
CA GLN A 412 6.60 12.34 -14.09
C GLN A 412 6.14 12.92 -12.74
N ALA A 413 5.14 12.33 -12.08
CA ALA A 413 4.71 12.78 -10.76
C ALA A 413 5.84 12.68 -9.71
N MET A 414 6.80 11.76 -9.88
CA MET A 414 7.93 11.58 -8.97
C MET A 414 8.96 12.72 -9.05
N THR A 415 8.92 13.56 -10.08
CA THR A 415 9.85 14.71 -10.20
C THR A 415 9.32 15.96 -9.53
N LEU A 416 8.11 15.91 -8.97
CA LEU A 416 7.48 17.05 -8.31
C LEU A 416 8.11 17.30 -6.93
N THR A 417 8.28 18.58 -6.62
CA THR A 417 8.84 19.08 -5.37
C THR A 417 7.74 19.60 -4.43
N PRO A 418 8.05 19.77 -3.13
CA PRO A 418 7.12 20.41 -2.19
C PRO A 418 6.66 21.80 -2.69
N GLY A 419 5.35 21.97 -2.84
CA GLY A 419 4.73 23.22 -3.30
C GLY A 419 4.27 23.24 -4.76
N ASP A 420 4.53 22.20 -5.55
CA ASP A 420 4.12 22.13 -6.96
C ASP A 420 2.62 21.79 -7.14
N ILE A 421 2.03 21.05 -6.20
CA ILE A 421 0.64 20.58 -6.24
C ILE A 421 -0.23 21.57 -5.48
N THR A 422 -0.91 22.48 -6.19
CA THR A 422 -1.58 23.64 -5.56
C THR A 422 -3.00 23.94 -6.02
N GLU A 423 -3.40 23.48 -7.19
CA GLU A 423 -4.68 23.82 -7.78
C GLU A 423 -5.78 22.87 -7.28
N SER A 424 -6.74 23.39 -6.51
CA SER A 424 -7.90 22.64 -6.07
C SER A 424 -9.08 22.81 -7.05
N GLN A 425 -9.90 21.76 -7.21
CA GLN A 425 -11.13 21.82 -8.01
C GLN A 425 -12.38 22.02 -7.13
N GLU A 426 -13.57 22.01 -7.72
CA GLU A 426 -14.86 22.37 -7.10
C GLU A 426 -15.18 21.68 -5.76
N SER A 427 -14.61 20.51 -5.47
CA SER A 427 -14.82 19.78 -4.22
C SER A 427 -14.14 20.40 -2.99
N VAL A 428 -13.23 21.36 -3.19
CA VAL A 428 -12.53 22.06 -2.10
C VAL A 428 -13.01 23.50 -2.05
N PRO A 429 -13.42 24.03 -0.87
CA PRO A 429 -13.87 25.41 -0.77
C PRO A 429 -12.80 26.44 -1.20
N ALA A 430 -13.23 27.45 -1.96
CA ALA A 430 -12.35 28.46 -2.56
C ALA A 430 -11.52 29.30 -1.58
N HIS A 431 -11.90 29.32 -0.29
CA HIS A 431 -11.14 30.03 0.75
C HIS A 431 -9.93 29.22 1.26
N LEU A 432 -9.81 27.95 0.86
CA LEU A 432 -8.67 27.10 1.18
C LEU A 432 -7.73 26.97 -0.02
N ARG A 433 -6.43 26.94 0.27
CA ARG A 433 -5.36 26.68 -0.67
C ARG A 433 -4.73 25.33 -0.33
N ALA A 434 -4.62 24.46 -1.32
CA ALA A 434 -3.83 23.24 -1.20
C ALA A 434 -2.36 23.50 -1.52
N ARG A 435 -1.47 22.77 -0.84
CA ARG A 435 -0.06 22.62 -1.21
C ARG A 435 0.45 21.26 -0.76
N ASN A 436 1.29 20.58 -1.53
CA ASN A 436 2.02 19.43 -0.99
C ASN A 436 3.18 19.88 -0.09
N ILE A 437 3.34 19.21 1.06
CA ILE A 437 4.37 19.54 2.05
C ILE A 437 5.51 18.51 2.09
N THR A 438 5.27 17.30 1.58
CA THR A 438 6.30 16.27 1.43
C THR A 438 6.69 16.11 -0.05
N PRO A 439 7.92 15.64 -0.35
CA PRO A 439 8.26 15.20 -1.69
C PRO A 439 7.33 14.06 -2.12
N VAL A 440 7.11 13.93 -3.43
CA VAL A 440 6.32 12.82 -3.96
C VAL A 440 7.12 11.53 -3.84
N SER A 441 6.51 10.47 -3.30
CA SER A 441 7.14 9.17 -3.13
C SER A 441 7.48 8.51 -4.47
N PRO A 442 8.53 7.67 -4.54
CA PRO A 442 8.77 6.83 -5.72
C PRO A 442 7.60 5.85 -5.94
N ASP A 443 7.49 5.35 -7.17
CA ASP A 443 6.60 4.24 -7.49
C ASP A 443 7.31 2.89 -7.27
N PHE A 444 6.57 1.86 -6.87
CA PHE A 444 7.12 0.51 -6.74
C PHE A 444 6.37 -0.46 -7.68
N PRO A 445 7.07 -1.43 -8.29
CA PRO A 445 6.43 -2.44 -9.14
C PRO A 445 5.51 -3.36 -8.31
N PRO A 446 4.67 -4.20 -8.95
CA PRO A 446 3.92 -5.23 -8.25
C PRO A 446 4.81 -6.24 -7.50
N MET A 447 4.36 -6.73 -6.33
CA MET A 447 5.11 -7.69 -5.50
C MET A 447 5.42 -9.01 -6.22
N VAL A 448 4.52 -9.44 -7.09
CA VAL A 448 4.62 -10.63 -7.95
C VAL A 448 5.82 -10.58 -8.90
N MET A 449 6.42 -9.40 -9.12
CA MET A 449 7.64 -9.26 -9.92
C MET A 449 8.92 -9.65 -9.16
N GLY A 450 8.78 -10.08 -7.89
CA GLY A 450 9.90 -10.45 -7.00
C GLY A 450 10.13 -11.96 -6.90
N LYS A 451 9.82 -12.54 -5.72
CA LYS A 451 10.01 -13.97 -5.40
C LYS A 451 8.90 -14.83 -6.04
N SER A 452 9.02 -16.15 -5.91
CA SER A 452 7.98 -17.11 -6.37
C SER A 452 6.59 -16.75 -5.83
N ASP A 453 5.62 -16.54 -6.71
CA ASP A 453 4.23 -16.22 -6.37
C ASP A 453 3.57 -17.23 -5.43
N TRP A 454 3.99 -18.50 -5.50
CA TRP A 454 3.46 -19.56 -4.63
C TRP A 454 3.75 -19.32 -3.15
N SER A 455 4.83 -18.59 -2.83
CA SER A 455 5.12 -18.20 -1.46
C SER A 455 4.04 -17.27 -0.89
N LEU A 456 3.56 -16.31 -1.70
CA LEU A 456 2.45 -15.43 -1.35
C LEU A 456 1.15 -16.21 -1.15
N ILE A 457 0.88 -17.20 -2.00
CA ILE A 457 -0.32 -18.05 -1.90
C ILE A 457 -0.25 -18.99 -0.69
N GLY A 458 0.90 -19.63 -0.46
CA GLY A 458 1.09 -20.58 0.64
C GLY A 458 0.84 -19.93 2.00
N VAL A 459 1.27 -18.68 2.16
CA VAL A 459 1.02 -17.89 3.36
C VAL A 459 -0.46 -17.67 3.64
N LEU A 460 -1.27 -17.41 2.63
CA LEU A 460 -2.71 -17.19 2.80
C LEU A 460 -3.42 -18.46 3.31
N ASN A 461 -2.87 -19.64 3.02
CA ASN A 461 -3.35 -20.92 3.51
C ASN A 461 -2.72 -21.35 4.85
N THR A 462 -1.83 -20.54 5.42
CA THR A 462 -1.13 -20.88 6.65
C THR A 462 -2.09 -20.76 7.85
N THR A 463 -2.07 -21.76 8.73
CA THR A 463 -2.76 -21.71 10.03
C THR A 463 -2.11 -20.64 10.91
N PRO A 464 -2.87 -19.80 11.64
CA PRO A 464 -2.31 -18.74 12.49
C PRO A 464 -1.19 -19.19 13.43
N PHE A 465 -1.27 -20.40 13.99
CA PHE A 465 -0.26 -20.93 14.90
C PHE A 465 1.13 -21.09 14.27
N LEU A 466 1.22 -21.28 12.95
CA LEU A 466 2.52 -21.37 12.27
C LEU A 466 3.24 -20.01 12.23
N LEU A 467 2.51 -18.89 12.29
CA LEU A 467 3.08 -17.54 12.35
C LEU A 467 3.48 -17.13 13.77
N PHE A 468 3.04 -17.87 14.79
CA PHE A 468 3.44 -17.66 16.18
C PHE A 468 4.80 -18.31 16.50
N ASN A 469 5.73 -18.18 15.55
CA ASN A 469 7.10 -18.64 15.64
C ASN A 469 7.97 -17.57 14.98
N PRO A 470 9.09 -17.16 15.60
CA PRO A 470 9.94 -16.10 15.08
C PRO A 470 10.46 -16.40 13.66
N VAL A 471 10.82 -17.65 13.35
CA VAL A 471 11.32 -18.03 12.02
C VAL A 471 10.25 -17.85 10.95
N SER A 472 9.06 -18.41 11.19
CA SER A 472 7.94 -18.32 10.25
C SER A 472 7.47 -16.87 10.07
N LEU A 473 7.43 -16.08 11.15
CA LEU A 473 7.07 -14.66 11.06
C LEU A 473 8.11 -13.91 10.22
N LYS A 474 9.41 -14.12 10.45
CA LYS A 474 10.47 -13.50 9.63
C LYS A 474 10.34 -13.89 8.16
N ASP A 475 10.13 -15.17 7.87
CA ASP A 475 10.01 -15.66 6.49
C ASP A 475 8.78 -15.09 5.79
N PHE A 476 7.66 -14.97 6.52
CA PHE A 476 6.48 -14.28 6.03
C PHE A 476 6.75 -12.79 5.75
N LEU A 477 7.37 -12.07 6.69
CA LEU A 477 7.68 -10.66 6.52
C LEU A 477 8.64 -10.45 5.34
N ARG A 478 9.62 -11.34 5.14
CA ARG A 478 10.55 -11.32 4.00
C ARG A 478 9.85 -11.46 2.64
N LEU A 479 8.58 -11.84 2.57
CA LEU A 479 7.83 -11.81 1.31
C LEU A 479 7.56 -10.39 0.81
N TYR A 480 7.48 -9.41 1.72
CA TYR A 480 7.33 -8.01 1.36
C TYR A 480 8.64 -7.39 0.83
N ASP A 481 9.78 -8.06 1.04
CA ASP A 481 11.10 -7.64 0.54
C ASP A 481 11.27 -8.08 -0.92
N CYS A 482 10.41 -7.51 -1.75
CA CYS A 482 10.34 -7.76 -3.20
C CYS A 482 10.93 -6.59 -4.01
N TYR A 483 11.41 -5.54 -3.33
CA TYR A 483 11.90 -4.30 -3.95
C TYR A 483 13.43 -4.14 -3.91
N ALA A 484 14.18 -5.17 -3.51
CA ALA A 484 15.63 -5.11 -3.36
C ALA A 484 16.40 -4.61 -4.59
N GLU A 485 15.88 -4.87 -5.80
CA GLU A 485 16.48 -4.34 -7.04
C GLU A 485 16.11 -2.88 -7.34
N HIS A 486 14.92 -2.44 -6.90
CA HIS A 486 14.40 -1.10 -7.14
C HIS A 486 14.94 -0.11 -6.11
N ASP A 487 14.90 -0.48 -4.83
CA ASP A 487 15.43 0.32 -3.71
C ASP A 487 16.18 -0.57 -2.71
N ARG A 488 17.50 -0.53 -2.83
CA ARG A 488 18.41 -1.27 -1.93
C ARG A 488 18.40 -0.72 -0.51
N ALA A 489 18.13 0.56 -0.32
CA ALA A 489 18.10 1.16 1.01
C ALA A 489 16.84 0.71 1.76
N LEU A 490 15.68 0.73 1.08
CA LEU A 490 14.42 0.20 1.62
C LEU A 490 14.54 -1.27 1.99
N SER A 491 15.09 -2.10 1.09
CA SER A 491 15.28 -3.54 1.35
C SER A 491 16.20 -3.80 2.54
N ARG A 492 17.32 -3.06 2.66
CA ARG A 492 18.21 -3.18 3.83
C ARG A 492 17.52 -2.79 5.13
N ARG A 493 16.79 -1.68 5.16
CA ARG A 493 16.03 -1.26 6.35
C ARG A 493 15.01 -2.33 6.75
N MET A 494 14.26 -2.84 5.78
CA MET A 494 13.27 -3.88 6.03
C MET A 494 13.91 -5.16 6.57
N GLN A 495 15.03 -5.60 5.99
CA GLN A 495 15.78 -6.76 6.48
C GLN A 495 16.29 -6.54 7.91
N GLN A 496 16.82 -5.35 8.22
CA GLN A 496 17.25 -4.99 9.56
C GLN A 496 16.10 -5.07 10.57
N HIS A 497 14.96 -4.45 10.28
CA HIS A 497 13.78 -4.51 11.16
C HIS A 497 13.32 -5.97 11.39
N ILE A 498 13.28 -6.78 10.33
CA ILE A 498 12.87 -8.19 10.42
C ILE A 498 13.89 -9.00 11.24
N ASP A 499 15.17 -8.81 11.00
CA ASP A 499 16.21 -9.55 11.72
C ASP A 499 16.25 -9.16 13.20
N GLY A 500 15.79 -7.95 13.54
CA GLY A 500 15.56 -7.47 14.91
C GLY A 500 14.50 -8.24 15.70
N ILE A 501 13.69 -9.10 15.08
CA ILE A 501 12.82 -10.04 15.81
C ILE A 501 13.68 -11.14 16.42
N VAL A 502 13.95 -11.12 17.72
CA VAL A 502 14.86 -12.08 18.35
C VAL A 502 14.15 -13.38 18.71
N ASP A 503 13.02 -13.26 19.40
CA ASP A 503 12.26 -14.40 19.91
C ASP A 503 10.77 -14.09 19.98
N MET A 504 9.94 -15.14 20.03
CA MET A 504 8.50 -15.01 20.23
C MET A 504 7.97 -16.15 21.10
N GLU A 505 7.30 -15.80 22.19
CA GLU A 505 6.60 -16.74 23.05
C GLU A 505 5.08 -16.61 22.87
N THR A 506 4.36 -17.73 22.98
CA THR A 506 2.91 -17.77 22.83
C THR A 506 2.29 -18.36 24.07
N LEU A 507 1.43 -17.58 24.73
CA LEU A 507 0.70 -17.99 25.91
C LEU A 507 -0.80 -18.10 25.59
N PRO A 508 -1.38 -19.31 25.58
CA PRO A 508 -2.81 -19.45 25.38
C PRO A 508 -3.57 -18.95 26.61
N GLY A 509 -4.71 -18.30 26.39
CA GLY A 509 -5.54 -17.74 27.44
C GLY A 509 -7.01 -17.62 27.04
N SER A 510 -7.84 -17.36 28.05
CA SER A 510 -9.26 -17.09 27.87
C SER A 510 -9.62 -15.77 28.55
N ARG A 511 -10.41 -14.94 27.89
CA ARG A 511 -10.89 -13.64 28.41
C ARG A 511 -12.38 -13.50 28.15
N LEU A 512 -13.03 -12.60 28.88
CA LEU A 512 -14.43 -12.24 28.61
C LEU A 512 -14.45 -11.11 27.58
N ASP A 513 -15.18 -11.30 26.49
CA ASP A 513 -15.39 -10.26 25.49
C ASP A 513 -16.47 -9.28 25.96
N PHE A 514 -16.03 -8.15 26.51
CA PHE A 514 -16.91 -7.05 26.91
C PHE A 514 -17.32 -6.13 25.75
N SER A 515 -16.96 -6.46 24.50
CA SER A 515 -17.44 -5.74 23.33
C SER A 515 -18.96 -5.82 23.22
N LYS A 516 -19.57 -4.85 22.51
CA LYS A 516 -21.02 -4.85 22.24
C LYS A 516 -21.50 -6.14 21.55
N ARG A 517 -20.61 -6.83 20.82
CA ARG A 517 -20.90 -8.10 20.14
C ARG A 517 -20.72 -9.31 21.06
N GLY A 518 -19.68 -9.29 21.90
CA GLY A 518 -19.33 -10.38 22.80
C GLY A 518 -20.27 -10.58 23.97
N GLN A 519 -20.89 -9.52 24.49
CA GLN A 519 -21.84 -9.58 25.62
C GLN A 519 -21.33 -10.38 26.84
N GLY A 520 -20.02 -10.35 27.10
CA GLY A 520 -19.38 -11.10 28.19
C GLY A 520 -19.18 -12.59 27.91
N ARG A 521 -19.20 -13.02 26.64
CA ARG A 521 -18.82 -14.38 26.25
C ARG A 521 -17.34 -14.65 26.51
N LEU A 522 -17.03 -15.88 26.89
CA LEU A 522 -15.64 -16.34 26.95
C LEU A 522 -15.09 -16.46 25.52
N ILE A 523 -14.03 -15.73 25.24
CA ILE A 523 -13.23 -15.84 24.03
C ILE A 523 -11.88 -16.44 24.37
N ASN A 524 -11.42 -17.36 23.54
CA ASN A 524 -10.09 -17.94 23.67
C ASN A 524 -9.11 -17.18 22.78
N GLY A 525 -7.84 -17.24 23.08
CA GLY A 525 -6.86 -16.49 22.31
C GLY A 525 -5.46 -16.72 22.82
N ASN A 526 -4.53 -15.97 22.25
CA ASN A 526 -3.13 -16.05 22.63
C ASN A 526 -2.60 -14.66 22.95
N THR A 527 -1.81 -14.56 24.02
CA THR A 527 -0.87 -13.46 24.22
C THR A 527 0.43 -13.84 23.53
N LEU A 528 0.94 -12.96 22.68
CA LEU A 528 2.20 -13.12 21.98
C LEU A 528 3.21 -12.18 22.62
N HIS A 529 4.26 -12.73 23.20
CA HIS A 529 5.41 -11.96 23.69
C HIS A 529 6.44 -11.89 22.57
N LEU A 530 6.70 -10.70 22.06
CA LEU A 530 7.66 -10.48 20.98
C LEU A 530 8.90 -9.79 21.54
N HIS A 531 10.05 -10.46 21.47
CA HIS A 531 11.33 -9.91 21.90
C HIS A 531 12.04 -9.29 20.70
N LEU A 532 12.34 -8.00 20.79
CA LEU A 532 13.01 -7.24 19.73
C LEU A 532 14.38 -6.73 20.19
N ASP A 533 15.33 -6.68 19.26
CA ASP A 533 16.61 -5.97 19.42
C ASP A 533 16.44 -4.50 19.00
N PRO A 534 16.49 -3.53 19.93
CA PRO A 534 16.35 -2.11 19.61
C PRO A 534 17.44 -1.59 18.66
N ALA A 535 18.61 -2.22 18.59
CA ALA A 535 19.71 -1.79 17.72
C ALA A 535 19.39 -1.95 16.22
N CYS A 536 18.35 -2.73 15.88
CA CYS A 536 17.90 -2.95 14.52
C CYS A 536 16.96 -1.86 13.97
N TYR A 537 16.62 -0.85 14.78
CA TYR A 537 15.71 0.23 14.42
C TYR A 537 16.40 1.59 14.61
N GLU A 538 15.97 2.61 13.86
CA GLU A 538 16.57 3.94 13.99
C GLU A 538 16.29 4.59 15.37
N ASN A 539 15.09 4.36 15.91
CA ASN A 539 14.70 4.77 17.26
C ASN A 539 13.52 3.93 17.80
N ASP A 540 13.16 4.12 19.08
CA ASP A 540 12.03 3.43 19.72
C ASP A 540 10.71 3.72 19.00
N GLY A 541 10.52 4.92 18.45
CA GLY A 541 9.33 5.27 17.67
C GLY A 541 9.15 4.44 16.41
N MET A 542 10.23 4.23 15.64
CA MET A 542 10.23 3.40 14.43
C MET A 542 9.97 1.94 14.78
N MET A 543 10.56 1.45 15.88
CA MET A 543 10.27 0.12 16.42
C MET A 543 8.80 -0.02 16.81
N TYR A 544 8.22 0.98 17.48
CA TYR A 544 6.81 0.98 17.88
C TYR A 544 5.86 0.96 16.68
N GLN A 545 6.08 1.80 15.66
CA GLN A 545 5.28 1.77 14.44
C GLN A 545 5.39 0.43 13.70
N PHE A 546 6.56 -0.20 13.69
CA PHE A 546 6.73 -1.54 13.14
C PHE A 546 5.90 -2.57 13.92
N CYS A 547 5.90 -2.50 15.26
CA CYS A 547 5.06 -3.35 16.11
C CYS A 547 3.56 -3.12 15.89
N GLN A 548 3.10 -1.88 15.70
CA GLN A 548 1.71 -1.55 15.36
C GLN A 548 1.26 -2.25 14.07
N VAL A 549 2.12 -2.26 13.05
CA VAL A 549 1.83 -2.93 11.78
C VAL A 549 1.77 -4.45 11.96
N ILE A 550 2.68 -5.03 12.75
CA ILE A 550 2.65 -6.48 13.09
C ILE A 550 1.38 -6.85 13.84
N ASP A 551 1.02 -6.09 14.88
CA ASP A 551 -0.17 -6.29 15.70
C ASP A 551 -1.44 -6.42 14.83
N GLN A 552 -1.60 -5.50 13.87
CA GLN A 552 -2.72 -5.51 12.92
C GLN A 552 -2.66 -6.67 11.93
N LEU A 553 -1.46 -6.96 11.43
CA LEU A 553 -1.25 -7.99 10.43
C LEU A 553 -1.61 -9.37 11.01
N LEU A 554 -1.23 -9.65 12.27
CA LEU A 554 -1.50 -10.92 12.91
C LEU A 554 -3.00 -11.19 13.08
N ALA A 555 -3.82 -10.15 13.22
CA ALA A 555 -5.28 -10.27 13.28
C ALA A 555 -5.90 -10.89 12.01
N CYS A 556 -5.25 -10.79 10.84
CA CYS A 556 -5.70 -11.43 9.59
C CYS A 556 -5.74 -12.95 9.67
N PHE A 557 -4.83 -13.53 10.43
CA PHE A 557 -4.64 -14.98 10.45
C PHE A 557 -5.52 -15.64 11.50
N VAL A 558 -6.00 -14.89 12.48
CA VAL A 558 -6.83 -15.40 13.58
C VAL A 558 -8.32 -15.35 13.23
N VAL A 559 -9.04 -16.33 13.75
CA VAL A 559 -10.48 -16.53 13.57
C VAL A 559 -11.26 -15.49 14.38
N ARG A 560 -12.41 -15.05 13.88
CA ARG A 560 -13.26 -13.99 14.47
C ARG A 560 -13.67 -14.15 15.93
N ASP A 561 -13.68 -15.36 16.47
CA ASP A 561 -14.06 -15.60 17.86
C ASP A 561 -12.84 -15.79 18.80
N ASN A 562 -11.63 -15.62 18.26
CA ASN A 562 -10.38 -15.66 19.00
C ASN A 562 -9.70 -14.30 19.10
N PHE A 563 -8.99 -14.06 20.21
CA PHE A 563 -8.20 -12.85 20.39
C PHE A 563 -6.70 -13.06 20.22
N ILE A 564 -6.01 -11.98 19.86
CA ILE A 564 -4.57 -11.82 19.99
C ILE A 564 -4.30 -10.61 20.88
N LEU A 565 -3.33 -10.76 21.77
CA LEU A 565 -2.73 -9.66 22.52
C LEU A 565 -1.23 -9.64 22.24
N LEU A 566 -0.69 -8.51 21.78
CA LEU A 566 0.75 -8.39 21.52
C LEU A 566 1.42 -7.60 22.65
N GLU A 567 2.42 -8.22 23.27
CA GLU A 567 3.29 -7.61 24.28
C GLU A 567 4.72 -7.58 23.74
N ILE A 568 5.35 -6.41 23.78
CA ILE A 568 6.69 -6.19 23.24
C ILE A 568 7.70 -6.13 24.37
N TYR A 569 8.83 -6.79 24.18
CA TYR A 569 9.94 -6.84 25.13
C TYR A 569 11.23 -6.46 24.42
N ARG A 570 12.14 -5.79 25.13
CA ARG A 570 13.53 -5.64 24.65
C ARG A 570 14.29 -6.93 24.86
N GLN A 571 15.28 -7.18 24.01
CA GLN A 571 16.14 -8.36 24.12
C GLN A 571 16.79 -8.43 25.51
N GLY A 572 16.53 -9.52 26.25
CA GLY A 572 17.08 -9.78 27.58
C GLY A 572 16.32 -9.13 28.74
N GLU A 573 15.28 -8.35 28.48
CA GLU A 573 14.42 -7.77 29.52
C GLU A 573 13.20 -8.66 29.79
N GLN A 574 12.75 -8.68 31.05
CA GLN A 574 11.55 -9.43 31.49
C GLN A 574 10.31 -8.56 31.68
N ALA A 575 10.47 -7.23 31.69
CA ALA A 575 9.35 -6.30 31.76
C ALA A 575 8.85 -6.00 30.34
N ALA A 576 7.53 -6.02 30.16
CA ALA A 576 6.94 -5.60 28.89
C ALA A 576 7.23 -4.11 28.68
N LEU A 577 7.78 -3.78 27.53
CA LEU A 577 8.01 -2.40 27.11
C LEU A 577 6.69 -1.75 26.70
N TRP A 578 5.90 -2.44 25.87
CA TRP A 578 4.59 -1.97 25.40
C TRP A 578 3.59 -3.11 25.35
N THR A 579 2.33 -2.80 25.65
CA THR A 579 1.19 -3.72 25.53
C THR A 579 0.16 -3.13 24.59
N PHE A 580 -0.07 -3.79 23.47
CA PHE A 580 -1.06 -3.35 22.48
C PHE A 580 -2.49 -3.71 22.92
N PRO A 581 -3.52 -2.98 22.44
CA PRO A 581 -4.90 -3.33 22.73
C PRO A 581 -5.25 -4.70 22.14
N GLN A 582 -6.14 -5.43 22.82
CA GLN A 582 -6.62 -6.72 22.35
C GLN A 582 -7.26 -6.61 20.97
N ARG A 583 -6.81 -7.45 20.03
CA ARG A 583 -7.43 -7.59 18.70
C ARG A 583 -8.21 -8.87 18.59
N VAL A 584 -9.31 -8.79 17.85
CA VAL A 584 -10.13 -9.95 17.49
C VAL A 584 -9.76 -10.37 16.08
N GLY A 585 -9.75 -11.68 15.81
CA GLY A 585 -9.43 -12.20 14.49
C GLY A 585 -10.38 -11.70 13.39
N LEU A 586 -9.90 -11.68 12.16
CA LEU A 586 -10.67 -11.23 11.00
C LEU A 586 -11.19 -12.39 10.14
N ARG A 587 -10.56 -13.56 10.24
CA ARG A 587 -10.86 -14.74 9.44
C ARG A 587 -12.20 -15.35 9.85
N SER A 588 -13.08 -15.59 8.88
CA SER A 588 -14.32 -16.33 9.15
C SER A 588 -14.00 -17.76 9.61
N GLU A 589 -14.77 -18.30 10.55
CA GLU A 589 -14.86 -19.75 10.71
C GLU A 589 -15.35 -20.33 9.38
N MET A 590 -14.67 -21.38 8.90
CA MET A 590 -15.12 -22.16 7.74
C MET A 590 -16.15 -23.18 8.18
#